data_AF-A0A968SNW5-F1
#
_entry.id   AF-A0A968SNW5-F1
#
_cell.length_a   1.000
_cell.length_b   1.000
_cell.length_c   1.000
_cell.angle_alpha   90.00
_cell.angle_beta   90.00
_cell.angle_gamma   90.00
#
_symmetry.space_group_name_H-M   'P 1'
#
loop_
_entity.id
_entity.type
_entity.pdbx_description
1 polymer ?
#
loop_
_entity_poly.entity_id
_entity_poly.type
_entity_poly.pdbx_seq_one_letter_code
_entity_poly.pdbx_strand_id
1 'polypeptide(L)'
;MNETENVATVLEQLRLEVRSQHAASAANQPGGGPRERELRHCAEQLEITRVVSAHWPIEGRNTVEHGIAFINKVVRRYLRWYINPIVEQQNAFNDVSARALRLLIAENAALRAEIAALKARQEEV
;
A
#
# COMPACT_ATOMS: atom_id res chain seq x y z
N MET A 1 27.52 -22.98 -10.25
CA MET A 1 27.84 -22.36 -8.96
C MET A 1 28.23 -20.91 -9.27
N ASN A 2 27.26 -19.96 -9.31
CA ASN A 2 27.51 -18.51 -9.42
C ASN A 2 26.24 -17.62 -9.51
N GLU A 3 25.04 -18.16 -9.76
CA GLU A 3 23.83 -17.33 -9.90
C GLU A 3 23.10 -17.09 -8.56
N THR A 4 23.05 -18.11 -7.70
CA THR A 4 22.43 -18.03 -6.36
C THR A 4 23.22 -17.14 -5.40
N GLU A 5 24.54 -17.09 -5.55
CA GLU A 5 25.44 -16.27 -4.73
C GLU A 5 25.28 -14.78 -5.06
N ASN A 6 25.00 -14.47 -6.34
CA ASN A 6 24.73 -13.11 -6.83
C ASN A 6 23.38 -12.58 -6.33
N VAL A 7 22.32 -13.42 -6.39
CA VAL A 7 21.00 -13.05 -5.83
C VAL A 7 21.08 -12.81 -4.32
N ALA A 8 21.84 -13.64 -3.60
CA ALA A 8 22.03 -13.47 -2.16
C ALA A 8 22.75 -12.15 -1.83
N THR A 9 23.80 -11.80 -2.58
CA THR A 9 24.51 -10.52 -2.40
C THR A 9 23.64 -9.32 -2.73
N VAL A 10 22.86 -9.37 -3.83
CA VAL A 10 21.93 -8.30 -4.19
C VAL A 10 20.85 -8.10 -3.13
N LEU A 11 20.29 -9.18 -2.57
CA LEU A 11 19.30 -9.10 -1.49
C LEU A 11 19.90 -8.56 -0.17
N GLU A 12 21.16 -8.90 0.12
CA GLU A 12 21.85 -8.41 1.30
C GLU A 12 22.19 -6.91 1.17
N GLN A 13 22.67 -6.49 0.00
CA GLN A 13 22.87 -5.08 -0.34
C GLN A 13 21.56 -4.29 -0.25
N LEU A 14 20.47 -4.84 -0.80
CA LEU A 14 19.15 -4.20 -0.71
C LEU A 14 18.65 -4.09 0.73
N ARG A 15 18.86 -5.12 1.57
CA ARG A 15 18.51 -5.08 3.00
C ARG A 15 19.29 -4.00 3.76
N LEU A 16 20.58 -3.85 3.46
CA LEU A 16 21.42 -2.84 4.09
C LEU A 16 20.99 -1.43 3.67
N GLU A 17 20.71 -1.24 2.37
CA GLU A 17 20.23 0.03 1.82
C GLU A 17 18.86 0.43 2.39
N VAL A 18 17.92 -0.51 2.47
CA VAL A 18 16.60 -0.26 3.08
C VAL A 18 16.75 0.08 4.56
N ARG A 19 17.65 -0.57 5.28
CA ARG A 19 17.89 -0.29 6.70
C ARG A 19 18.57 1.06 6.92
N SER A 20 19.52 1.46 6.07
CA SER A 20 20.16 2.78 6.13
C SER A 20 19.17 3.89 5.81
N GLN A 21 18.33 3.72 4.78
CA GLN A 21 17.26 4.66 4.45
C GLN A 21 16.21 4.77 5.57
N HIS A 22 15.81 3.65 6.18
CA HIS A 22 14.91 3.67 7.33
C HIS A 22 15.54 4.36 8.54
N ALA A 23 16.82 4.13 8.83
CA ALA A 23 17.53 4.78 9.93
C ALA A 23 17.69 6.29 9.70
N ALA A 24 18.01 6.72 8.47
CA ALA A 24 18.09 8.13 8.09
C ALA A 24 16.70 8.81 8.16
N SER A 25 15.66 8.11 7.71
CA SER A 25 14.28 8.59 7.79
C SER A 25 13.78 8.67 9.22
N ALA A 26 14.19 7.75 10.10
CA ALA A 26 13.83 7.73 11.51
C ALA A 26 14.58 8.80 12.31
N ALA A 27 15.85 9.08 11.99
CA ALA A 27 16.67 10.10 12.64
C ALA A 27 16.21 11.52 12.31
N ASN A 28 15.64 11.74 11.12
CA ASN A 28 15.17 13.05 10.67
C ASN A 28 13.70 13.33 11.02
N GLN A 29 13.05 12.43 11.79
CA GLN A 29 11.66 12.61 12.21
C GLN A 29 11.60 13.00 13.68
N PRO A 30 11.13 14.22 14.01
CA PRO A 30 10.77 14.52 15.39
C PRO A 30 9.69 13.51 15.80
N GLY A 31 9.97 12.74 16.84
CA GLY A 31 9.16 11.60 17.27
C GLY A 31 7.68 11.94 17.31
N GLY A 32 6.95 11.57 16.26
CA GLY A 32 5.55 11.89 16.10
C GLY A 32 4.75 11.27 17.24
N GLY A 33 3.92 12.09 17.89
CA GLY A 33 3.02 11.62 18.94
C GLY A 33 2.11 10.47 18.48
N PRO A 34 1.32 9.87 19.38
CA PRO A 34 0.49 8.69 19.09
C PRO A 34 -0.33 8.78 17.80
N ARG A 35 -0.88 9.97 17.49
CA ARG A 35 -1.67 10.24 16.28
C ARG A 35 -0.87 10.15 14.97
N GLU A 36 0.41 10.50 14.98
CA GLU A 36 1.27 10.44 13.79
C GLU A 36 1.61 8.99 13.44
N ARG A 37 1.77 8.15 14.46
CA ARG A 37 1.97 6.70 14.29
C ARG A 37 0.70 6.04 13.77
N GLU A 38 -0.46 6.43 14.30
CA GLU A 38 -1.76 5.97 13.81
C GLU A 38 -1.99 6.38 12.34
N LEU A 39 -1.68 7.63 11.97
CA LEU A 39 -1.79 8.12 10.60
C LEU A 39 -0.91 7.34 9.62
N ARG A 40 0.33 7.02 10.02
CA ARG A 40 1.22 6.14 9.25
C ARG A 40 0.65 4.74 9.09
N HIS A 41 0.16 4.17 10.18
CA HIS A 41 -0.45 2.84 10.14
C HIS A 41 -1.67 2.79 9.20
N CYS A 42 -2.52 3.82 9.23
CA CYS A 42 -3.63 3.94 8.29
C CYS A 42 -3.16 4.11 6.84
N ALA A 43 -2.09 4.87 6.60
CA ALA A 43 -1.51 5.03 5.26
C ALA A 43 -0.94 3.72 4.71
N GLU A 44 -0.31 2.89 5.56
CA GLU A 44 0.16 1.55 5.19
C GLU A 44 -1.01 0.60 4.88
N GLN A 45 -2.02 0.55 5.74
CA GLN A 45 -3.22 -0.27 5.52
C GLN A 45 -3.94 0.09 4.22
N LEU A 46 -3.95 1.39 3.88
CA LEU A 46 -4.57 1.89 2.66
C LEU A 46 -3.96 1.24 1.41
N GLU A 47 -2.63 1.06 1.33
CA GLU A 47 -2.07 0.44 0.13
C GLU A 47 -1.97 -1.08 0.11
N ILE A 48 -2.13 -1.74 1.25
CA ILE A 48 -2.44 -3.17 1.27
C ILE A 48 -3.82 -3.43 0.67
N THR A 49 -4.81 -2.57 0.96
CA THR A 49 -6.23 -2.82 0.65
C THR A 49 -6.71 -2.15 -0.65
N ARG A 50 -5.88 -1.30 -1.25
CA ARG A 50 -6.22 -0.48 -2.42
C ARG A 50 -6.63 -1.30 -3.66
N VAL A 51 -6.09 -2.50 -3.83
CA VAL A 51 -6.29 -3.30 -5.04
C VAL A 51 -7.39 -4.33 -4.84
N VAL A 52 -8.46 -4.18 -5.61
CA VAL A 52 -9.53 -5.18 -5.73
C VAL A 52 -9.19 -6.10 -6.91
N SER A 53 -9.18 -7.41 -6.67
CA SER A 53 -8.96 -8.44 -7.71
C SER A 53 -10.24 -9.21 -7.99
N ALA A 54 -10.60 -9.31 -9.26
CA ALA A 54 -11.74 -10.12 -9.72
C ALA A 54 -11.39 -11.61 -9.90
N HIS A 55 -10.11 -11.98 -9.82
CA HIS A 55 -9.65 -13.33 -10.18
C HIS A 55 -9.59 -14.23 -8.95
N TRP A 56 -10.45 -15.25 -8.91
CA TRP A 56 -10.40 -16.29 -7.89
C TRP A 56 -10.35 -17.66 -8.57
N PRO A 57 -9.39 -18.54 -8.22
CA PRO A 57 -9.33 -19.88 -8.78
C PRO A 57 -10.54 -20.69 -8.29
N ILE A 58 -11.25 -21.32 -9.23
CA ILE A 58 -12.36 -22.23 -8.93
C ILE A 58 -11.84 -23.65 -9.20
N GLU A 59 -11.46 -24.33 -8.13
CA GLU A 59 -11.00 -25.72 -8.16
C GLU A 59 -12.11 -26.64 -7.65
N GLY A 60 -12.40 -27.70 -8.39
CA GLY A 60 -13.29 -28.78 -7.96
C GLY A 60 -12.47 -30.03 -7.67
N ARG A 61 -12.69 -30.65 -6.52
CA ARG A 61 -12.01 -31.87 -6.06
C ARG A 61 -12.77 -33.14 -6.47
N ASN A 62 -14.09 -33.03 -6.67
CA ASN A 62 -14.99 -34.14 -7.04
C ASN A 62 -15.71 -33.93 -8.39
N THR A 63 -16.28 -34.97 -9.00
CA THR A 63 -16.98 -34.88 -10.31
C THR A 63 -18.20 -33.96 -10.30
N VAL A 64 -18.97 -33.95 -9.20
CA VAL A 64 -20.07 -32.99 -9.00
C VAL A 64 -19.53 -31.56 -8.88
N GLU A 65 -18.42 -31.38 -8.18
CA GLU A 65 -17.75 -30.08 -8.03
C GLU A 65 -17.17 -29.59 -9.36
N HIS A 66 -16.77 -30.49 -10.27
CA HIS A 66 -16.36 -30.13 -11.63
C HIS A 66 -17.53 -29.55 -12.44
N GLY A 67 -18.74 -30.11 -12.30
CA GLY A 67 -19.95 -29.57 -12.92
C GLY A 67 -20.28 -28.16 -12.40
N ILE A 68 -20.21 -27.97 -11.08
CA ILE A 68 -20.41 -26.66 -10.45
C ILE A 68 -19.31 -25.67 -10.87
N ALA A 69 -18.05 -26.11 -10.92
CA ALA A 69 -16.92 -25.31 -11.38
C ALA A 69 -17.09 -24.89 -12.84
N PHE A 70 -17.63 -25.76 -13.70
CA PHE A 70 -17.94 -25.45 -15.09
C PHE A 70 -19.01 -24.37 -15.20
N ILE A 71 -20.13 -24.50 -14.47
CA ILE A 71 -21.18 -23.48 -14.41
C ILE A 71 -20.59 -22.14 -13.92
N ASN A 72 -19.80 -22.15 -12.86
CA ASN A 72 -19.15 -20.95 -12.33
C ASN A 72 -18.16 -20.32 -13.32
N LYS A 73 -17.44 -21.13 -14.12
CA LYS A 73 -16.59 -20.63 -15.22
C LYS A 73 -17.41 -19.94 -16.31
N VAL A 74 -18.57 -20.49 -16.67
CA VAL A 74 -19.48 -19.91 -17.66
C VAL A 74 -20.07 -18.60 -17.15
N VAL A 75 -20.61 -18.60 -15.92
CA VAL A 75 -21.14 -17.39 -15.26
C VAL A 75 -20.07 -16.32 -15.17
N ARG A 76 -18.83 -16.67 -14.77
CA ARG A 76 -17.70 -15.74 -14.74
C ARG A 76 -17.38 -15.18 -16.13
N ARG A 77 -17.44 -16.01 -17.18
CA ARG A 77 -17.20 -15.56 -18.57
C ARG A 77 -18.23 -14.52 -19.00
N TYR A 78 -19.51 -14.75 -18.70
CA TYR A 78 -20.59 -13.80 -19.03
C TYR A 78 -20.51 -12.52 -18.18
N LEU A 79 -20.27 -12.65 -16.88
CA LEU A 79 -20.16 -11.50 -15.98
C LEU A 79 -18.84 -10.75 -16.11
N ARG A 80 -17.82 -11.31 -16.77
CA ARG A 80 -16.51 -10.66 -16.96
C ARG A 80 -16.65 -9.25 -17.51
N TRP A 81 -17.57 -9.06 -18.47
CA TRP A 81 -17.78 -7.77 -19.10
C TRP A 81 -18.41 -6.73 -18.17
N TYR A 82 -19.13 -7.17 -17.13
CA TYR A 82 -19.72 -6.30 -16.11
C TYR A 82 -18.80 -6.07 -14.91
N ILE A 83 -18.14 -7.13 -14.42
CA ILE A 83 -17.27 -7.08 -13.23
C ILE A 83 -15.98 -6.30 -13.53
N ASN A 84 -15.36 -6.52 -14.69
CA ASN A 84 -14.09 -5.88 -15.02
C ASN A 84 -14.13 -4.34 -14.98
N PRO A 85 -15.09 -3.65 -15.63
CA PRO A 85 -15.13 -2.19 -15.57
C PRO A 85 -15.41 -1.67 -14.17
N ILE A 86 -16.18 -2.39 -13.34
CA ILE A 86 -16.43 -1.99 -11.94
C ILE A 86 -15.15 -2.08 -11.13
N VAL A 87 -14.39 -3.17 -11.27
CA VAL A 87 -13.11 -3.35 -10.55
C VAL A 87 -12.09 -2.33 -11.03
N GLU A 88 -12.05 -2.05 -12.33
CA GLU A 88 -11.18 -1.00 -12.89
C GLU A 88 -11.53 0.39 -12.33
N GLN A 89 -12.82 0.73 -12.26
CA GLN A 89 -13.28 1.98 -11.65
C GLN A 89 -12.96 2.08 -10.16
N GLN A 90 -13.16 1.00 -9.39
CA GLN A 90 -12.83 0.95 -7.97
C GLN A 90 -11.33 1.12 -7.74
N ASN A 91 -10.49 0.41 -8.50
CA ASN A 91 -9.05 0.55 -8.42
C ASN A 91 -8.62 1.97 -8.81
N ALA A 92 -9.15 2.54 -9.89
CA ALA A 92 -8.87 3.93 -10.29
C ALA A 92 -9.28 4.95 -9.22
N PHE A 93 -10.41 4.73 -8.55
CA PHE A 93 -10.86 5.58 -7.44
C PHE A 93 -9.96 5.44 -6.22
N ASN A 94 -9.63 4.22 -5.80
CA ASN A 94 -8.73 3.95 -4.69
C ASN A 94 -7.33 4.54 -4.95
N ASP A 95 -6.89 4.50 -6.21
CA ASP A 95 -5.64 5.10 -6.69
C ASP A 95 -5.59 6.62 -6.48
N VAL A 96 -6.62 7.33 -6.95
CA VAL A 96 -6.71 8.78 -6.80
C VAL A 96 -6.84 9.15 -5.33
N SER A 97 -7.68 8.44 -4.59
CA SER A 97 -7.93 8.69 -3.17
C SER A 97 -6.67 8.48 -2.33
N ALA A 98 -5.91 7.41 -2.58
CA ALA A 98 -4.65 7.15 -1.90
C ALA A 98 -3.60 8.23 -2.17
N ARG A 99 -3.51 8.73 -3.41
CA ARG A 99 -2.63 9.86 -3.73
C ARG A 99 -3.06 11.15 -3.03
N ALA A 100 -4.35 11.46 -3.05
CA ALA A 100 -4.89 12.65 -2.39
C ALA A 100 -4.62 12.62 -0.88
N LEU A 101 -4.85 11.47 -0.22
CA LEU A 101 -4.57 11.30 1.21
C LEU A 101 -3.08 11.49 1.54
N ARG A 102 -2.16 10.96 0.72
CA ARG A 102 -0.72 11.18 0.92
C ARG A 102 -0.34 12.65 0.82
N LEU A 103 -0.89 13.36 -0.16
CA LEU A 103 -0.65 14.80 -0.30
C LEU A 103 -1.15 15.56 0.93
N LEU A 104 -2.35 15.24 1.42
CA LEU A 104 -2.90 15.85 2.62
C LEU A 104 -2.05 15.56 3.87
N ILE A 105 -1.53 14.34 4.02
CA ILE A 105 -0.63 13.98 5.12
C ILE A 105 0.66 14.81 5.04
N ALA A 106 1.27 14.93 3.86
CA ALA A 106 2.49 15.70 3.66
C ALA A 106 2.28 17.19 3.98
N GLU A 107 1.21 17.80 3.47
CA GLU A 107 0.85 19.20 3.75
C GLU A 107 0.56 19.41 5.25
N ASN A 108 -0.14 18.46 5.90
CA ASN A 108 -0.39 18.56 7.34
C ASN A 108 0.91 18.52 8.16
N ALA A 109 1.87 17.71 7.76
CA ALA A 109 3.19 17.64 8.39
C ALA A 109 3.97 18.96 8.20
N ALA A 110 3.95 19.53 6.99
CA ALA A 110 4.58 20.82 6.69
C ALA A 110 3.99 21.95 7.56
N LEU A 111 2.65 22.06 7.60
CA LEU A 111 1.96 23.05 8.44
C LEU A 111 2.28 22.91 9.93
N ARG A 112 2.38 21.67 10.43
CA ARG A 112 2.77 21.42 11.83
C ARG A 112 4.20 21.88 12.12
N ALA A 113 5.13 21.66 11.18
CA ALA A 113 6.51 22.12 11.31
C ALA A 113 6.59 23.65 11.32
N GLU A 114 5.82 24.32 10.45
CA GLU A 114 5.72 25.78 10.44
C GLU A 114 5.16 26.35 11.75
N ILE A 115 4.09 25.75 12.27
CA ILE A 115 3.50 26.15 13.56
C ILE A 115 4.52 25.98 14.70
N ALA A 116 5.26 24.86 14.71
CA ALA A 116 6.29 24.62 15.73
C ALA A 116 7.42 25.66 15.64
N ALA A 117 7.88 25.99 14.43
CA ALA A 117 8.90 27.01 14.21
C ALA A 117 8.44 28.42 14.63
N LEU A 118 7.18 28.77 14.33
CA LEU A 118 6.60 30.05 14.73
C LEU A 118 6.46 30.17 16.25
N LYS A 119 6.04 29.09 16.92
CA LYS A 119 5.95 29.06 18.39
C LYS A 119 7.32 29.22 19.05
N ALA A 120 8.34 28.51 18.56
CA ALA A 120 9.70 28.66 19.08
C ALA A 120 10.20 30.11 18.98
N ARG A 121 9.94 30.81 17.86
CA ARG A 121 10.28 32.24 17.72
C ARG A 121 9.53 33.17 18.67
N GLN A 122 8.32 32.81 19.10
CA GLN A 122 7.54 33.59 20.06
C GLN A 122 8.03 33.39 21.49
N GLU A 123 8.59 32.22 21.82
CA GLU A 123 9.16 31.92 23.13
C GLU A 123 10.55 32.54 23.34
N GLU A 124 11.25 32.91 22.26
CA GLU A 124 12.56 33.57 22.27
C GLU A 124 12.50 35.11 22.45
N VAL A 125 11.31 35.71 22.40
CA VAL A 125 11.06 37.17 22.53
C VAL A 125 10.47 37.49 23.89
#